data_AF-A0A7C4KIK8-F1
#
_entry.id   AF-A0A7C4KIK8-F1
#
_cell.length_a   1.000
_cell.length_b   1.000
_cell.length_c   1.000
_cell.angle_alpha   90.00
_cell.angle_beta   90.00
_cell.angle_gamma   90.00
#
_symmetry.space_group_name_H-M   'P 1'
#
loop_
_entity.id
_entity.type
_entity.pdbx_description
1 polymer ?
#
loop_
_entity_poly.entity_id
_entity_poly.type
_entity_poly.pdbx_seq_one_letter_code
_entity_poly.pdbx_strand_id
1 'polypeptide(L)'
;LSFLAELGVPTIGLNALIYSGKGAVVGTGLSEASLPALLQTARTSVAQTGQRLIWYTPTRYCEFDPVLLDLGVKGCTAALYAMCIEPDGVVLPCQSYYQPLGHLPNDPWEIIWNHPLAVSLRERRNLPAACQECSLLEMCGGGCPLSRQETPVSQPVSLRFS
;
A
#
# COMPACT_ATOMS: atom_id res chain seq x y z
N LEU A 1 17.82 -12.93 -0.52
CA LEU A 1 16.82 -13.98 -0.21
C LEU A 1 17.51 -15.29 0.14
N SER A 2 18.49 -15.75 -0.65
CA SER A 2 19.32 -16.94 -0.33
C SER A 2 19.91 -16.93 1.09
N PHE A 3 20.50 -15.80 1.52
CA PHE A 3 20.99 -15.66 2.90
C PHE A 3 19.90 -15.92 3.96
N LEU A 4 18.67 -15.44 3.74
CA LEU A 4 17.56 -15.70 4.67
C LEU A 4 17.13 -17.18 4.63
N ALA A 5 17.25 -17.84 3.47
CA ALA A 5 17.02 -19.27 3.35
C ALA A 5 18.05 -20.10 4.12
N GLU A 6 19.33 -19.72 4.03
CA GLU A 6 20.44 -20.33 4.80
C GLU A 6 20.22 -20.21 6.31
N LEU A 7 19.63 -19.11 6.77
CA LEU A 7 19.21 -18.91 8.17
C LEU A 7 17.93 -19.66 8.56
N GLY A 8 17.28 -20.35 7.62
CA GLY A 8 16.03 -21.08 7.87
C GLY A 8 14.80 -20.18 8.05
N VAL A 9 14.83 -18.94 7.57
CA VAL A 9 13.68 -18.01 7.65
C VAL A 9 12.58 -18.50 6.71
N PRO A 10 11.39 -18.88 7.20
CA PRO A 10 10.38 -19.55 6.37
C PRO A 10 9.53 -18.57 5.55
N THR A 11 9.48 -17.29 5.94
CA THR A 11 8.61 -16.30 5.32
C THR A 11 9.30 -14.95 5.22
N ILE A 12 9.19 -14.31 4.06
CA ILE A 12 9.83 -13.04 3.74
C ILE A 12 8.76 -12.04 3.34
N GLY A 13 8.80 -10.88 3.99
CA GLY A 13 7.99 -9.71 3.64
C GLY A 13 8.77 -8.74 2.77
N LEU A 14 8.20 -8.28 1.66
CA LEU A 14 8.72 -7.19 0.85
C LEU A 14 7.71 -6.04 0.78
N ASN A 15 8.24 -4.82 0.78
CA ASN A 15 7.48 -3.59 0.64
C ASN A 15 8.31 -2.61 -0.19
N ALA A 16 7.68 -1.87 -1.10
CA ALA A 16 8.24 -0.67 -1.69
C ALA A 16 8.42 0.43 -0.62
N LEU A 17 9.07 1.53 -1.02
CA LEU A 17 9.25 2.69 -0.17
C LEU A 17 7.88 3.24 0.28
N ILE A 18 7.73 3.48 1.58
CA ILE A 18 6.60 4.22 2.12
C ILE A 18 6.97 5.70 2.12
N TYR A 19 6.24 6.50 1.35
CA TYR A 19 6.42 7.95 1.23
C TYR A 19 5.85 8.68 2.45
N SER A 20 6.53 8.53 3.59
CA SER A 20 6.15 9.16 4.87
C SER A 20 7.39 9.53 5.68
N GLY A 21 7.30 10.60 6.47
CA GLY A 21 8.44 11.09 7.26
C GLY A 21 9.67 11.31 6.37
N LYS A 22 10.82 10.76 6.75
CA LYS A 22 12.04 10.83 5.92
C LYS A 22 11.90 10.12 4.56
N GLY A 23 11.02 9.13 4.45
CA GLY A 23 10.76 8.40 3.20
C GLY A 23 10.12 9.27 2.11
N ALA A 24 9.42 10.35 2.48
CA ALA A 24 8.87 11.28 1.51
C ALA A 24 9.96 12.06 0.74
N VAL A 25 11.11 12.32 1.39
CA VAL A 25 12.17 13.19 0.84
C VAL A 25 13.46 12.47 0.47
N VAL A 26 13.54 11.15 0.66
CA VAL A 26 14.79 10.40 0.47
C VAL A 26 15.20 10.26 -1.00
N GLY A 27 14.24 10.32 -1.93
CA GLY A 27 14.52 10.30 -3.38
C GLY A 27 15.07 8.97 -3.93
N THR A 28 15.19 7.92 -3.10
CA THR A 28 15.69 6.59 -3.49
C THR A 28 14.58 5.57 -3.68
N GLY A 29 13.34 6.03 -3.89
CA GLY A 29 12.20 5.17 -4.16
C GLY A 29 12.32 4.47 -5.51
N LEU A 30 11.89 3.21 -5.59
CA LEU A 30 11.75 2.50 -6.86
C LEU A 30 10.47 2.94 -7.57
N SER A 31 10.52 3.07 -8.90
CA SER A 31 9.32 3.32 -9.70
C SER A 31 8.43 2.08 -9.72
N GLU A 32 7.10 2.25 -9.75
CA GLU A 32 6.14 1.13 -9.84
C GLU A 32 6.45 0.23 -11.05
N ALA A 33 6.89 0.80 -12.17
CA ALA A 33 7.27 0.05 -13.38
C ALA A 33 8.47 -0.90 -13.20
N SER A 34 9.32 -0.67 -12.20
CA SER A 34 10.48 -1.54 -11.89
C SER A 34 10.11 -2.73 -10.99
N LEU A 35 8.99 -2.63 -10.25
CA LEU A 35 8.58 -3.64 -9.28
C LEU A 35 8.28 -5.02 -9.90
N PRO A 36 7.63 -5.15 -11.07
CA PRO A 36 7.29 -6.47 -11.62
C PRO A 36 8.51 -7.36 -11.84
N ALA A 37 9.58 -6.82 -12.42
CA ALA A 37 10.80 -7.59 -12.68
C ALA A 37 11.47 -8.04 -11.37
N LEU A 38 11.60 -7.14 -10.40
CA LEU A 38 12.20 -7.42 -9.09
C LEU A 38 11.39 -8.45 -8.29
N LEU A 39 10.07 -8.32 -8.30
CA LEU A 39 9.19 -9.25 -7.61
C LEU A 39 9.15 -10.61 -8.28
N GLN A 40 9.26 -10.68 -9.61
CA GLN A 40 9.42 -11.95 -10.31
C GLN A 40 10.75 -12.63 -9.93
N THR A 41 11.85 -11.88 -9.82
CA THR A 41 13.11 -12.42 -9.29
C THR A 41 12.95 -12.96 -7.86
N ALA A 42 12.27 -12.20 -6.99
CA ALA A 42 12.01 -12.63 -5.63
C ALA A 42 11.17 -13.92 -5.57
N ARG A 43 10.12 -14.02 -6.39
CA ARG A 43 9.27 -15.21 -6.50
C ARG A 43 10.05 -16.44 -6.93
N THR A 44 10.85 -16.33 -7.99
CA THR A 44 11.69 -17.43 -8.46
C THR A 44 12.64 -17.89 -7.37
N SER A 45 13.26 -16.96 -6.63
CA SER A 45 14.17 -17.29 -5.54
C SER A 45 13.46 -18.03 -4.39
N VAL A 46 12.28 -17.57 -3.95
CA VAL A 46 11.58 -18.22 -2.84
C VAL A 46 10.96 -19.57 -3.24
N ALA A 47 10.59 -19.75 -4.51
CA ALA A 47 10.10 -21.02 -5.03
C ALA A 47 11.19 -22.12 -4.99
N GLN A 48 12.45 -21.75 -5.24
CA GLN A 48 13.59 -22.66 -5.16
C GLN A 48 13.93 -23.08 -3.74
N THR A 49 13.67 -22.21 -2.76
CA THR A 49 14.03 -22.43 -1.35
C THR A 49 12.86 -22.89 -0.48
N GLY A 50 11.64 -22.93 -1.03
CA GLY A 50 10.42 -23.23 -0.29
C GLY A 50 9.98 -22.12 0.68
N GLN A 51 10.59 -20.93 0.61
CA GLN A 51 10.19 -19.79 1.42
C GLN A 51 8.85 -19.22 0.93
N ARG A 52 8.07 -18.65 1.85
CA ARG A 52 6.85 -17.91 1.50
C ARG A 52 7.18 -16.43 1.28
N LEU A 53 6.69 -15.85 0.19
CA LEU A 53 6.80 -14.40 -0.06
C LEU A 53 5.48 -13.69 0.27
N ILE A 54 5.57 -12.57 0.97
CA ILE A 54 4.45 -11.66 1.25
C ILE A 54 4.77 -10.28 0.69
N TRP A 55 3.89 -9.76 -0.16
CA TRP A 55 3.93 -8.38 -0.62
C TRP A 55 3.00 -7.50 0.22
N TYR A 56 3.48 -6.32 0.62
CA TYR A 56 2.72 -5.39 1.48
C TYR A 56 2.23 -4.13 0.78
N THR A 57 2.89 -3.67 -0.30
CA THR A 57 2.58 -2.35 -0.88
C THR A 57 1.27 -2.38 -1.66
N PRO A 58 0.31 -1.50 -1.34
CA PRO A 58 -0.80 -1.22 -2.25
C PRO A 58 -0.28 -0.51 -3.49
N THR A 59 -0.50 -1.10 -4.66
CA THR A 59 -0.10 -0.54 -5.96
C THR A 59 -1.32 -0.11 -6.77
N ARG A 60 -1.11 0.67 -7.83
CA ARG A 60 -2.19 0.95 -8.78
C ARG A 60 -2.23 -0.19 -9.78
N TYR A 61 -3.32 -0.96 -9.79
CA TYR A 61 -3.38 -2.19 -10.59
C TYR A 61 -3.33 -1.95 -12.10
N CYS A 62 -3.68 -0.75 -12.56
CA CYS A 62 -3.48 -0.33 -13.94
C CYS A 62 -2.00 -0.13 -14.32
N GLU A 63 -1.09 -0.07 -13.35
CA GLU A 63 0.37 0.00 -13.57
C GLU A 63 1.07 -1.29 -13.16
N PHE A 64 0.69 -1.83 -11.99
CA PHE A 64 1.17 -3.12 -11.50
C PHE A 64 0.08 -3.82 -10.69
N ASP A 65 -0.46 -4.89 -11.27
CA ASP A 65 -1.37 -5.82 -10.59
C ASP A 65 -0.57 -6.96 -9.89
N PRO A 66 -0.48 -6.95 -8.55
CA PRO A 66 0.23 -7.97 -7.79
C PRO A 66 -0.44 -9.35 -7.86
N VAL A 67 -1.72 -9.43 -8.23
CA VAL A 67 -2.45 -10.71 -8.37
C VAL A 67 -1.89 -11.51 -9.54
N LEU A 68 -1.44 -10.86 -10.61
CA LEU A 68 -0.78 -11.52 -11.75
C LEU A 68 0.54 -12.23 -11.34
N LEU A 69 1.11 -11.83 -10.21
CA LEU A 69 2.29 -12.46 -9.60
C LEU A 69 1.93 -13.34 -8.39
N ASP A 70 0.67 -13.71 -8.19
CA ASP A 70 0.24 -14.53 -7.05
C ASP A 70 0.63 -13.91 -5.68
N LEU A 71 0.71 -12.58 -5.61
CA LEU A 71 1.05 -11.84 -4.39
C LEU A 71 -0.21 -11.41 -3.61
N GLY A 72 -1.38 -11.83 -4.07
CA GLY A 72 -2.69 -11.56 -3.49
C GLY A 72 -3.20 -10.13 -3.73
N VAL A 73 -4.40 -9.86 -3.24
CA VAL A 73 -5.04 -8.53 -3.38
C VAL A 73 -4.40 -7.53 -2.39
N LYS A 74 -4.01 -6.35 -2.90
CA LYS A 74 -3.35 -5.27 -2.16
C LYS A 74 -3.99 -3.91 -2.49
N GLY A 75 -5.06 -3.59 -1.77
CA GLY A 75 -5.58 -2.23 -1.67
C GLY A 75 -5.07 -1.54 -0.41
N CYS A 76 -5.07 -0.19 -0.40
CA CYS A 76 -4.78 0.54 0.84
C CYS A 76 -5.93 0.36 1.84
N THR A 77 -5.56 0.24 3.11
CA THR A 77 -6.45 -0.28 4.17
C THR A 77 -6.63 0.71 5.31
N ALA A 78 -5.90 1.82 5.21
CA ALA A 78 -5.92 2.93 6.15
C ALA A 78 -7.34 3.44 6.37
N ALA A 79 -7.78 3.43 7.63
CA ALA A 79 -9.13 3.80 8.06
C ALA A 79 -10.29 3.02 7.38
N LEU A 80 -9.99 1.91 6.69
CA LEU A 80 -10.98 1.02 6.07
C LEU A 80 -11.22 -0.22 6.93
N TYR A 81 -10.18 -1.00 7.18
CA TYR A 81 -10.25 -2.18 8.06
C TYR A 81 -9.17 -2.15 9.15
N ALA A 82 -8.10 -1.37 8.96
CA ALA A 82 -7.00 -1.26 9.89
C ALA A 82 -6.71 0.22 10.21
N MET A 83 -6.38 0.46 11.47
CA MET A 83 -5.95 1.76 12.02
C MET A 83 -4.82 1.49 13.01
N CYS A 84 -3.99 2.50 13.27
CA CYS A 84 -2.86 2.38 14.21
C CYS A 84 -3.17 3.17 15.47
N ILE A 85 -2.89 2.58 16.63
CA ILE A 85 -2.92 3.26 17.93
C ILE A 85 -1.47 3.38 18.37
N GLU A 86 -0.99 4.59 18.56
CA GLU A 86 0.35 4.88 19.06
C GLU A 86 0.43 4.63 20.57
N PRO A 87 1.64 4.46 21.16
CA PRO A 87 1.78 4.13 22.58
C PRO A 87 1.15 5.15 23.55
N ASP A 88 0.97 6.40 23.12
CA ASP A 88 0.34 7.45 23.90
C ASP A 88 -1.19 7.46 23.77
N GLY A 89 -1.78 6.64 22.89
CA GLY A 89 -3.22 6.57 22.63
C GLY A 89 -3.70 7.36 21.41
N VAL A 90 -2.81 8.07 20.68
CA VAL A 90 -3.16 8.71 19.41
C VAL A 90 -3.55 7.67 18.37
N VAL A 91 -4.63 7.91 17.64
CA VAL A 91 -5.09 7.04 16.55
C VAL A 91 -4.74 7.65 15.19
N LEU A 92 -4.10 6.85 14.33
CA LEU A 92 -3.73 7.21 12.96
C LEU A 92 -4.51 6.37 11.94
N PRO A 93 -4.72 6.85 10.70
CA PRO A 93 -5.31 6.06 9.62
C PRO A 93 -4.57 4.75 9.36
N CYS A 94 -3.24 4.77 9.41
CA CYS A 94 -2.35 3.62 9.39
C CYS A 94 -1.00 4.01 10.05
N GLN A 95 -0.13 3.02 10.29
CA GLN A 95 1.15 3.20 10.99
C GLN A 95 2.14 4.19 10.33
N SER A 96 1.85 4.69 9.13
CA SER A 96 2.75 5.56 8.36
C SER A 96 2.12 6.88 7.94
N TYR A 97 0.87 7.15 8.31
CA TYR A 97 0.17 8.36 7.84
C TYR A 97 0.55 9.61 8.64
N TYR A 98 0.89 9.46 9.93
CA TYR A 98 1.30 10.52 10.86
C TYR A 98 0.36 11.75 10.94
N GLN A 99 -0.93 11.55 10.64
CA GLN A 99 -1.97 12.54 10.89
C GLN A 99 -2.95 11.97 11.92
N PRO A 100 -3.08 12.59 13.12
CA PRO A 100 -3.97 12.10 14.15
C PRO A 100 -5.44 12.22 13.73
N LEU A 101 -6.23 11.22 14.12
CA LEU A 101 -7.69 11.18 13.98
C LEU A 101 -8.41 11.45 15.32
N GLY A 102 -7.67 11.32 16.42
CA GLY A 102 -8.12 11.51 17.79
C GLY A 102 -7.24 10.75 18.76
N HIS A 103 -7.61 10.79 20.04
CA HIS A 103 -6.86 10.22 21.15
C HIS A 103 -7.78 9.33 21.99
N LEU A 104 -7.60 8.01 21.91
CA LEU A 104 -8.50 7.01 22.51
C LEU A 104 -8.86 7.24 23.99
N PRO A 105 -7.93 7.67 24.85
CA PRO A 105 -8.26 8.00 26.24
C PRO A 105 -9.28 9.14 26.42
N ASN A 106 -9.35 10.08 25.47
CA ASN A 106 -10.15 11.30 25.58
C ASN A 106 -11.32 11.35 24.60
N ASP A 107 -11.21 10.70 23.45
CA ASP A 107 -12.16 10.77 22.35
C ASP A 107 -12.93 9.46 22.19
N PRO A 108 -14.29 9.49 22.17
CA PRO A 108 -15.09 8.34 21.82
C PRO A 108 -14.70 7.76 20.45
N TRP A 109 -14.67 6.44 20.34
CA TRP A 109 -14.33 5.75 19.09
C TRP A 109 -15.16 6.23 17.89
N GLU A 110 -16.45 6.53 18.08
CA GLU A 110 -17.33 7.01 17.01
C GLU A 110 -16.82 8.32 16.38
N ILE A 111 -16.21 9.21 17.17
CA ILE A 111 -15.63 10.47 16.66
C ILE A 111 -14.36 10.17 15.87
N ILE A 112 -13.48 9.29 16.38
CA ILE A 112 -12.23 8.89 15.71
C ILE A 112 -12.52 8.17 14.38
N TRP A 113 -13.47 7.23 14.40
CA TRP A 113 -13.86 6.41 13.25
C TRP A 113 -14.51 7.22 12.12
N ASN A 114 -15.31 8.22 12.49
CA ASN A 114 -15.97 9.15 11.56
C ASN A 114 -15.21 10.45 11.36
N HIS A 115 -13.95 10.53 11.80
CA HIS A 115 -13.10 11.68 11.54
C HIS A 115 -13.08 11.98 10.02
N PRO A 116 -13.17 13.24 9.57
CA PRO A 116 -13.32 13.57 8.14
C PRO A 116 -12.25 12.93 7.25
N LEU A 117 -11.00 12.87 7.73
CA LEU A 117 -9.92 12.18 7.03
C LEU A 117 -10.17 10.66 6.90
N ALA A 118 -10.58 10.00 7.98
CA ALA A 118 -10.86 8.57 7.99
C ALA A 118 -11.97 8.22 6.98
N VAL A 119 -13.05 9.00 7.00
CA VAL A 119 -14.15 8.88 6.03
C VAL A 119 -13.66 9.12 4.61
N SER A 120 -12.89 10.19 4.37
CA SER A 120 -12.34 10.50 3.05
C SER A 120 -11.46 9.38 2.49
N LEU A 121 -10.68 8.71 3.34
CA LEU A 121 -9.81 7.60 2.93
C LEU A 121 -10.63 6.35 2.65
N ARG A 122 -11.51 5.95 3.57
CA ARG A 122 -12.34 4.75 3.48
C ARG A 122 -13.29 4.78 2.28
N GLU A 123 -13.90 5.94 2.03
CA GLU A 123 -14.81 6.15 0.90
C GLU A 123 -14.08 6.60 -0.38
N ARG A 124 -12.76 6.74 -0.32
CA ARG A 124 -11.91 7.05 -1.48
C ARG A 124 -12.32 8.36 -2.20
N ARG A 125 -12.72 9.39 -1.44
CA ARG A 125 -13.30 10.65 -1.98
C ARG A 125 -12.32 11.49 -2.82
N ASN A 126 -11.02 11.40 -2.54
CA ASN A 126 -9.98 12.24 -3.15
C ASN A 126 -9.08 11.44 -4.10
N LEU A 127 -9.71 10.74 -5.05
CA LEU A 127 -9.01 9.99 -6.08
C LEU A 127 -8.77 10.81 -7.34
N PRO A 128 -7.67 10.55 -8.07
CA PRO A 128 -7.45 11.14 -9.39
C PRO A 128 -8.61 10.83 -10.33
N ALA A 129 -8.93 11.76 -11.25
CA ALA A 129 -10.03 11.59 -12.21
C ALA A 129 -9.96 10.26 -12.97
N ALA A 130 -8.75 9.87 -13.38
CA ALA A 130 -8.52 8.62 -14.08
C ALA A 130 -8.89 7.35 -13.28
N CYS A 131 -8.95 7.43 -11.95
CA CYS A 131 -9.41 6.32 -11.11
C CYS A 131 -10.94 6.24 -11.03
N GLN A 132 -11.67 7.33 -11.25
CA GLN A 132 -13.13 7.37 -11.07
C GLN A 132 -13.87 6.51 -12.10
N GLU A 133 -13.30 6.34 -13.29
CA GLU A 133 -13.84 5.51 -14.37
C GLU A 133 -13.08 4.17 -14.51
N CYS A 134 -12.16 3.86 -13.58
CA CYS A 134 -11.32 2.68 -13.66
C CYS A 134 -12.03 1.44 -13.10
N SER A 135 -12.16 0.38 -13.92
CA SER A 135 -12.76 -0.89 -13.52
C SER A 135 -11.99 -1.63 -12.40
N LEU A 136 -10.72 -1.27 -12.18
CA LEU A 136 -9.86 -1.87 -11.14
C LEU A 136 -9.93 -1.12 -9.80
N LEU A 137 -10.73 -0.06 -9.72
CA LEU A 137 -10.77 0.82 -8.54
C LEU A 137 -11.16 0.07 -7.27
N GLU A 138 -12.17 -0.79 -7.33
CA GLU A 138 -12.65 -1.51 -6.15
C GLU A 138 -11.57 -2.41 -5.53
N MET A 139 -10.70 -2.99 -6.38
CA MET A 139 -9.62 -3.87 -5.96
C MET A 139 -8.43 -3.13 -5.36
N CYS A 140 -7.94 -2.08 -6.03
CA CYS A 140 -6.71 -1.38 -5.61
C CYS A 140 -6.96 -0.15 -4.72
N GLY A 141 -8.17 0.42 -4.74
CA GLY A 141 -8.51 1.66 -4.05
C GLY A 141 -7.68 2.88 -4.49
N GLY A 142 -7.08 2.83 -5.69
CA GLY A 142 -6.16 3.85 -6.19
C GLY A 142 -4.74 3.79 -5.60
N GLY A 143 -4.35 2.66 -4.99
CA GLY A 143 -3.04 2.49 -4.35
C GLY A 143 -2.91 3.25 -3.03
N CYS A 144 -1.68 3.42 -2.55
CA CYS A 144 -1.39 4.13 -1.29
C CYS A 144 -1.59 5.65 -1.43
N PRO A 145 -2.42 6.32 -0.58
CA PRO A 145 -2.59 7.78 -0.60
C PRO A 145 -1.29 8.56 -0.44
N LEU A 146 -0.37 8.07 0.39
CA LEU A 146 0.93 8.71 0.63
C LEU A 146 1.80 8.71 -0.62
N SER A 147 1.75 7.63 -1.42
CA SER A 147 2.49 7.56 -2.68
C SER A 147 1.94 8.53 -3.74
N ARG A 148 0.61 8.77 -3.74
CA ARG A 148 -0.05 9.69 -4.68
C ARG A 148 0.24 11.16 -4.40
N GLN A 149 0.56 11.52 -3.16
CA GLN A 149 0.91 12.89 -2.80
C GLN A 149 2.30 13.28 -3.34
N GLU A 150 3.21 12.32 -3.46
CA GLU A 150 4.59 12.55 -3.92
C GLU A 150 4.80 12.29 -5.42
N THR A 151 4.02 11.40 -6.04
CA THR A 151 4.21 11.02 -7.45
C THR A 151 3.05 11.54 -8.32
N PRO A 152 3.31 12.36 -9.36
CA PRO A 152 2.28 12.78 -10.31
C PRO A 152 1.64 11.56 -10.97
N VAL A 153 0.31 11.55 -11.04
CA VAL A 153 -0.47 10.44 -11.60
C VAL A 153 -0.21 10.34 -13.10
N SER A 154 0.44 9.27 -13.54
CA SER A 154 0.44 8.86 -14.96
C SER A 154 -0.97 8.45 -15.37
N GLN A 155 -1.39 8.86 -16.58
CA GLN A 155 -2.64 8.39 -17.15
C GLN A 155 -2.61 6.85 -17.24
N PRO A 156 -3.70 6.15 -16.87
CA PRO A 156 -3.78 4.72 -17.01
C PRO A 156 -3.59 4.37 -18.48
N VAL A 157 -2.63 3.48 -18.76
CA VAL A 157 -2.52 2.88 -20.08
C VAL A 157 -3.82 2.12 -20.30
N SER A 158 -4.64 2.59 -21.23
CA SER A 158 -5.85 1.89 -21.63
C SER A 158 -5.43 0.49 -22.06
N LEU A 159 -5.82 -0.53 -21.29
CA LEU A 159 -5.77 -1.91 -21.73
C LEU A 159 -6.74 -2.02 -22.90
N ARG A 160 -6.23 -1.73 -24.11
CA ARG A 160 -6.92 -2.03 -25.36
C ARG A 160 -6.95 -3.54 -25.47
N PHE A 161 -8.03 -4.15 -25.01
CA PHE A 161 -8.39 -5.49 -25.43
C PHE A 161 -8.60 -5.42 -26.95
N SER A 162 -7.64 -5.96 -27.70
CA SER A 162 -7.77 -6.26 -29.13
C SER A 162 -8.27 -7.69 -29.29
#